data_AF-A0A3B4X1L4-F1
#
_entry.id   AF-A0A3B4X1L4-F1
#
_cell.length_a   1.000
_cell.length_b   1.000
_cell.length_c   1.000
_cell.angle_alpha   90.00
_cell.angle_beta   90.00
_cell.angle_gamma   90.00
#
_symmetry.space_group_name_H-M   'P 1'
#
loop_
_entity.id
_entity.type
_entity.pdbx_description
1 polymer ?
#
loop_
_entity_poly.entity_id
_entity_poly.type
_entity_poly.pdbx_seq_one_letter_code
_entity_poly.pdbx_strand_id
1 'polypeptide(L)'
;MENLSSNCCLSAAQRFGESYFPRQNGRRGPAYLSWLLACVSKCKGKRISLENPADATLIIGDLEDTIYRERPDEVNGWGKFYLPKTVTMQVIGVVEGTSYPCDQLVLMTCEDKKLYAYDGEELHLVASSLQQLWTEGIEYPASKSYYHGEAFKHMTKEDWADARKGPVGRRLDEEHHKLVTSKKSSFMENLRIARQRAVVL
;
A
#
# COMPACT_ATOMS: atom_id res chain seq x y z
N MET A 1 -39.39 34.09 -12.32
CA MET A 1 -39.87 32.70 -12.34
C MET A 1 -38.74 31.86 -12.91
N GLU A 2 -37.70 31.69 -12.09
CA GLU A 2 -37.49 30.52 -11.22
C GLU A 2 -36.90 29.34 -11.99
N ASN A 3 -35.60 29.14 -11.81
CA ASN A 3 -35.01 27.81 -11.69
C ASN A 3 -33.77 27.91 -10.79
N LEU A 4 -34.05 28.23 -9.52
CA LEU A 4 -33.16 27.99 -8.39
C LEU A 4 -33.66 26.71 -7.71
N SER A 5 -33.22 25.54 -8.15
CA SER A 5 -33.34 24.32 -7.33
C SER A 5 -32.53 23.18 -7.93
N SER A 6 -31.28 23.02 -7.47
CA SER A 6 -30.74 21.72 -7.07
C SER A 6 -29.35 21.91 -6.44
N ASN A 7 -29.28 22.64 -5.33
CA ASN A 7 -28.11 22.70 -4.45
C ASN A 7 -28.52 22.27 -3.03
N CYS A 8 -29.28 21.18 -2.95
CA CYS A 8 -29.77 20.68 -1.66
C CYS A 8 -28.76 19.68 -1.07
N CYS A 9 -28.05 20.15 -0.04
CA CYS A 9 -27.38 19.38 1.02
C CYS A 9 -26.18 18.47 0.64
N LEU A 10 -25.02 19.08 0.38
CA LEU A 10 -23.72 18.40 0.58
C LEU A 10 -23.41 18.35 2.09
N SER A 11 -22.92 17.22 2.61
CA SER A 11 -22.54 17.08 4.03
C SER A 11 -21.39 18.03 4.40
N ALA A 12 -21.19 18.30 5.70
CA ALA A 12 -20.07 19.13 6.16
C ALA A 12 -18.72 18.54 5.73
N ALA A 13 -18.54 17.22 5.85
CA ALA A 13 -17.36 16.50 5.38
C ALA A 13 -17.17 16.61 3.85
N GLN A 14 -18.25 16.62 3.07
CA GLN A 14 -18.20 16.81 1.62
C GLN A 14 -17.75 18.22 1.22
N ARG A 15 -18.26 19.27 1.91
CA ARG A 15 -17.82 20.67 1.69
C ARG A 15 -16.37 20.90 2.13
N PHE A 16 -15.93 20.23 3.20
CA PHE A 16 -14.55 20.31 3.68
C PHE A 16 -13.57 19.53 2.79
N GLY A 17 -13.88 18.30 2.41
CA GLY A 17 -13.07 17.46 1.53
C GLY A 17 -12.90 18.05 0.13
N GLU A 18 -13.98 18.58 -0.47
CA GLU A 18 -13.92 19.27 -1.77
C GLU A 18 -13.09 20.57 -1.71
N SER A 19 -12.93 21.21 -0.55
CA SER A 19 -12.10 22.40 -0.41
C SER A 19 -10.59 22.10 -0.48
N TYR A 20 -10.18 20.92 -0.02
CA TYR A 20 -8.78 20.45 -0.02
C TYR A 20 -8.45 19.66 -1.30
N PHE A 21 -9.42 18.91 -1.81
CA PHE A 21 -9.34 18.15 -3.06
C PHE A 21 -10.43 18.64 -4.02
N PRO A 22 -10.19 19.75 -4.76
CA PRO A 22 -11.18 20.30 -5.68
C PRO A 22 -11.54 19.28 -6.76
N ARG A 23 -12.74 19.42 -7.34
CA ARG A 23 -13.28 18.47 -8.33
C ARG A 23 -12.24 18.03 -9.36
N GLN A 24 -12.19 16.72 -9.54
CA GLN A 24 -11.27 16.08 -10.47
C GLN A 24 -11.73 16.41 -11.90
N ASN A 25 -11.00 17.28 -12.61
CA ASN A 25 -11.33 17.70 -13.98
C ASN A 25 -11.01 16.61 -15.02
N GLY A 26 -11.54 15.39 -14.86
CA GLY A 26 -11.34 14.28 -15.79
C GLY A 26 -9.92 13.70 -15.86
N ARG A 27 -9.00 14.14 -14.99
CA ARG A 27 -7.59 13.67 -14.95
C ARG A 27 -7.51 12.15 -14.76
N ARG A 28 -6.54 11.50 -15.42
CA ARG A 28 -6.28 10.05 -15.35
C ARG A 28 -4.77 9.77 -15.32
N GLY A 29 -4.40 8.59 -14.85
CA GLY A 29 -3.01 8.12 -14.87
C GLY A 29 -2.05 9.07 -14.15
N PRO A 30 -0.85 9.33 -14.69
CA PRO A 30 0.16 10.16 -14.04
C PRO A 30 -0.33 11.58 -13.69
N ALA A 31 -1.14 12.20 -14.56
CA ALA A 31 -1.68 13.53 -14.31
C ALA A 31 -2.64 13.58 -13.10
N TYR A 32 -3.31 12.47 -12.80
CA TYR A 32 -4.10 12.36 -11.57
C TYR A 32 -3.21 12.29 -10.35
N LEU A 33 -2.19 11.44 -10.36
CA LEU A 33 -1.27 11.29 -9.23
C LEU A 33 -0.51 12.59 -8.94
N SER A 34 0.01 13.29 -9.95
CA SER A 34 0.68 14.58 -9.75
C SER A 34 -0.25 15.64 -9.15
N TRP A 35 -1.51 15.70 -9.59
CA TRP A 35 -2.49 16.60 -9.01
C TRP A 35 -2.76 16.25 -7.54
N LEU A 36 -2.89 14.97 -7.22
CA LEU A 36 -3.12 14.51 -5.86
C LEU A 36 -1.95 14.83 -4.95
N LEU A 37 -0.72 14.62 -5.42
CA LEU A 37 0.52 14.97 -4.72
C LEU A 37 0.55 16.46 -4.36
N ALA A 38 0.15 17.32 -5.29
CA ALA A 38 0.04 18.76 -5.04
C ALA A 38 -1.04 19.08 -3.99
N CYS A 39 -2.19 18.39 -4.03
CA CYS A 39 -3.23 18.54 -3.00
C CYS A 39 -2.73 18.08 -1.61
N VAL A 40 -2.10 16.91 -1.52
CA VAL A 40 -1.54 16.38 -0.27
C VAL A 40 -0.50 17.35 0.31
N SER A 41 0.43 17.82 -0.51
CA SER A 41 1.45 18.79 -0.09
C SER A 41 0.83 20.09 0.44
N LYS A 42 -0.19 20.63 -0.24
CA LYS A 42 -0.89 21.85 0.18
C LYS A 42 -1.67 21.67 1.49
N CYS A 43 -2.15 20.45 1.74
CA CYS A 43 -3.04 20.15 2.87
C CYS A 43 -2.33 19.33 3.96
N LYS A 44 -1.01 19.22 3.92
CA LYS A 44 -0.19 18.46 4.87
C LYS A 44 -0.46 18.90 6.31
N GLY A 45 -0.62 17.92 7.20
CA GLY A 45 -0.94 18.11 8.61
C GLY A 45 -2.42 18.46 8.90
N LYS A 46 -3.28 18.62 7.88
CA LYS A 46 -4.72 18.82 8.12
C LYS A 46 -5.35 17.53 8.62
N ARG A 47 -6.20 17.67 9.63
CA ARG A 47 -6.99 16.58 10.23
C ARG A 47 -8.41 16.64 9.70
N ILE A 48 -8.92 15.51 9.20
CA ILE A 48 -10.27 15.38 8.65
C ILE A 48 -10.94 14.23 9.40
N SER A 49 -11.99 14.53 10.15
CA SER A 49 -12.85 13.51 10.75
C SER A 49 -13.59 12.75 9.64
N LEU A 50 -13.59 11.43 9.72
CA LEU A 50 -14.29 10.54 8.81
C LEU A 50 -15.67 10.21 9.38
N GLU A 51 -16.66 10.05 8.50
CA GLU A 51 -18.00 9.63 8.89
C GLU A 51 -18.02 8.15 9.34
N ASN A 52 -17.11 7.33 8.78
CA ASN A 52 -16.93 5.94 9.14
C ASN A 52 -15.44 5.53 9.00
N PRO A 53 -14.90 4.70 9.91
CA PRO A 53 -15.48 4.33 11.20
C PRO A 53 -15.60 5.55 12.13
N ALA A 54 -16.52 5.48 13.11
CA ALA A 54 -16.72 6.57 14.07
C ALA A 54 -15.40 6.91 14.79
N ASP A 55 -15.20 8.20 15.08
CA ASP A 55 -13.99 8.76 15.70
C ASP A 55 -12.71 8.66 14.85
N ALA A 56 -12.77 8.04 13.66
CA ALA A 56 -11.62 7.99 12.78
C ALA A 56 -11.28 9.37 12.23
N THR A 57 -9.99 9.68 12.19
CA THR A 57 -9.46 10.93 11.67
C THR A 57 -8.35 10.64 10.68
N LEU A 58 -8.52 11.12 9.45
CA LEU A 58 -7.45 11.16 8.46
C LEU A 58 -6.55 12.37 8.73
N ILE A 59 -5.27 12.12 8.90
CA ILE A 59 -4.23 13.16 8.90
C ILE A 59 -3.57 13.15 7.53
N ILE A 60 -3.73 14.23 6.77
CA ILE A 60 -3.14 14.34 5.43
C ILE A 60 -1.62 14.42 5.57
N GLY A 61 -0.93 13.58 4.80
CA GLY A 61 0.52 13.49 4.77
C GLY A 61 1.02 12.71 3.56
N ASP A 62 2.27 12.93 3.20
CA ASP A 62 2.97 12.14 2.19
C ASP A 62 3.74 10.98 2.87
N LEU A 63 4.59 10.28 2.11
CA LEU A 63 5.38 9.16 2.62
C LEU A 63 6.24 9.54 3.83
N GLU A 64 6.78 10.76 3.84
CA GLU A 64 7.69 11.24 4.90
C GLU A 64 6.96 11.41 6.24
N ASP A 65 5.63 11.52 6.22
CA ASP A 65 4.78 11.65 7.40
C ASP A 65 4.35 10.28 7.98
N THR A 66 4.86 9.18 7.43
CA THR A 66 4.56 7.81 7.88
C THR A 66 5.73 7.16 8.61
N ILE A 67 5.46 6.07 9.34
CA ILE A 67 6.49 5.18 9.91
C ILE A 67 7.35 4.47 8.85
N TYR A 68 7.03 4.65 7.56
CA TYR A 68 7.73 4.08 6.41
C TYR A 68 8.62 5.09 5.68
N ARG A 69 8.82 6.30 6.22
CA ARG A 69 9.69 7.34 5.62
C ARG A 69 11.09 6.86 5.24
N GLU A 70 11.68 5.98 6.05
CA GLU A 70 13.02 5.41 5.83
C GLU A 70 12.97 4.10 5.03
N ARG A 71 11.77 3.69 4.59
CA ARG A 71 11.49 2.43 3.89
C ARG A 71 10.65 2.68 2.61
N PRO A 72 11.09 3.56 1.69
CA PRO A 72 10.36 3.85 0.46
C PRO A 72 10.16 2.61 -0.43
N ASP A 73 11.08 1.64 -0.36
CA ASP A 73 10.96 0.38 -1.08
C ASP A 73 9.78 -0.49 -0.62
N GLU A 74 9.39 -0.38 0.66
CA GLU A 74 8.24 -1.10 1.23
C GLU A 74 6.95 -0.56 0.60
N VAL A 75 6.80 0.75 0.53
CA VAL A 75 5.64 1.43 -0.08
C VAL A 75 5.55 1.16 -1.58
N ASN A 76 6.69 1.19 -2.27
CA ASN A 76 6.80 0.78 -3.67
C ASN A 76 6.45 -0.72 -3.85
N GLY A 77 6.73 -1.55 -2.86
CA GLY A 77 6.33 -2.96 -2.80
C GLY A 77 4.82 -3.15 -2.76
N TRP A 78 4.08 -2.28 -2.05
CA TRP A 78 2.62 -2.36 -1.99
C TRP A 78 1.97 -2.27 -3.38
N GLY A 79 2.46 -1.37 -4.24
CA GLY A 79 2.01 -1.24 -5.62
C GLY A 79 2.41 -2.40 -6.55
N LYS A 80 3.37 -3.25 -6.16
CA LYS A 80 3.91 -4.32 -6.99
C LYS A 80 3.41 -5.71 -6.60
N PHE A 81 3.22 -5.95 -5.31
CA PHE A 81 3.06 -7.30 -4.77
C PHE A 81 1.67 -7.59 -4.20
N TYR A 82 0.92 -6.55 -3.86
CA TYR A 82 -0.41 -6.71 -3.26
C TYR A 82 -1.54 -6.60 -4.29
N LEU A 83 -1.39 -5.76 -5.32
CA LEU A 83 -2.42 -5.65 -6.36
C LEU A 83 -2.14 -6.57 -7.56
N PRO A 84 -3.18 -7.08 -8.24
CA PRO A 84 -3.02 -7.93 -9.43
C PRO A 84 -2.26 -7.28 -10.59
N LYS A 85 -2.17 -5.95 -10.60
CA LYS A 85 -1.41 -5.18 -11.58
C LYS A 85 -0.45 -4.28 -10.83
N THR A 86 0.77 -4.14 -11.37
CA THR A 86 1.71 -3.15 -10.87
C THR A 86 1.17 -1.74 -11.06
N VAL A 87 1.15 -0.98 -9.98
CA VAL A 87 0.67 0.39 -9.93
C VAL A 87 1.63 1.27 -9.12
N THR A 88 1.48 2.59 -9.27
CA THR A 88 2.20 3.55 -8.44
C THR A 88 1.32 3.95 -7.27
N MET A 89 1.68 3.55 -6.06
CA MET A 89 0.98 3.97 -4.85
C MET A 89 1.38 5.39 -4.46
N GLN A 90 0.38 6.21 -4.17
CA GLN A 90 0.54 7.56 -3.65
C GLN A 90 -0.10 7.66 -2.27
N VAL A 91 0.71 7.91 -1.25
CA VAL A 91 0.24 8.16 0.12
C VAL A 91 -0.56 9.46 0.14
N ILE A 92 -1.70 9.41 0.83
CA ILE A 92 -2.60 10.55 1.07
C ILE A 92 -2.54 10.97 2.54
N GLY A 93 -2.24 10.02 3.44
CA GLY A 93 -2.13 10.29 4.85
C GLY A 93 -2.28 9.02 5.67
N VAL A 94 -2.58 9.22 6.95
CA VAL A 94 -2.66 8.15 7.95
C VAL A 94 -3.95 8.30 8.75
N VAL A 95 -4.58 7.19 9.08
CA VAL A 95 -5.86 7.17 9.80
C VAL A 95 -5.61 6.81 11.25
N GLU A 96 -6.11 7.65 12.15
CA GLU A 96 -6.07 7.46 13.61
C GLU A 96 -7.49 7.40 14.18
N GLY A 97 -7.62 7.17 15.49
CA GLY A 97 -8.85 7.38 16.25
C GLY A 97 -9.65 6.11 16.54
N THR A 98 -9.37 5.01 15.83
CA THR A 98 -9.90 3.68 16.18
C THR A 98 -8.77 2.69 16.44
N SER A 99 -9.06 1.66 17.22
CA SER A 99 -8.09 0.62 17.56
C SER A 99 -7.87 -0.29 16.35
N TYR A 100 -6.86 0.02 15.54
CA TYR A 100 -6.38 -0.84 14.47
C TYR A 100 -5.37 -1.85 15.02
N PRO A 101 -5.26 -3.06 14.47
CA PRO A 101 -4.27 -4.06 14.87
C PRO A 101 -2.86 -3.71 14.34
N CYS A 102 -2.50 -2.43 14.27
CA CYS A 102 -1.29 -1.94 13.64
C CYS A 102 -0.87 -0.57 14.22
N ASP A 103 0.41 -0.25 14.10
CA ASP A 103 0.94 1.03 14.57
C ASP A 103 0.40 2.23 13.77
N GLN A 104 0.17 2.05 12.47
CA GLN A 104 -0.31 3.11 11.59
C GLN A 104 -1.06 2.56 10.38
N LEU A 105 -2.34 2.95 10.23
CA LEU A 105 -3.13 2.63 9.04
C LEU A 105 -2.84 3.66 7.93
N VAL A 106 -2.04 3.28 6.94
CA VAL A 106 -1.60 4.19 5.87
C VAL A 106 -2.60 4.20 4.72
N LEU A 107 -3.18 5.37 4.45
CA LEU A 107 -4.14 5.58 3.36
C LEU A 107 -3.42 6.05 2.08
N MET A 108 -3.70 5.38 0.96
CA MET A 108 -3.10 5.64 -0.33
C MET A 108 -4.09 5.46 -1.48
N THR A 109 -3.70 5.90 -2.67
CA THR A 109 -4.41 5.63 -3.93
C THR A 109 -3.41 5.30 -5.03
N CYS A 110 -3.90 4.74 -6.13
CA CYS A 110 -3.12 4.61 -7.35
C CYS A 110 -3.88 5.15 -8.57
N GLU A 111 -3.42 4.84 -9.77
CA GLU A 111 -3.96 5.35 -11.04
C GLU A 111 -5.45 4.99 -11.26
N ASP A 112 -5.96 3.97 -10.57
CA ASP A 112 -7.37 3.53 -10.63
C ASP A 112 -8.31 4.40 -9.78
N LYS A 113 -7.76 5.35 -9.00
CA LYS A 113 -8.46 6.32 -8.14
C LYS A 113 -9.20 5.72 -6.95
N LYS A 114 -9.00 4.42 -6.68
CA LYS A 114 -9.52 3.76 -5.49
C LYS A 114 -8.58 4.00 -4.32
N LEU A 115 -9.16 3.93 -3.13
CA LEU A 115 -8.44 4.18 -1.89
C LEU A 115 -8.13 2.86 -1.23
N TYR A 116 -6.86 2.72 -0.86
CA TYR A 116 -6.33 1.54 -0.22
C TYR A 116 -5.76 1.92 1.14
N ALA A 117 -5.97 1.07 2.15
CA ALA A 117 -5.39 1.23 3.47
C ALA A 117 -4.46 0.05 3.76
N TYR A 118 -3.21 0.34 4.16
CA TYR A 118 -2.27 -0.69 4.58
C TYR A 118 -2.20 -0.75 6.11
N ASP A 119 -2.43 -1.92 6.67
CA ASP A 119 -2.49 -2.16 8.12
C ASP A 119 -1.25 -2.90 8.66
N GLY A 120 -0.13 -2.90 7.93
CA GLY A 120 1.08 -3.61 8.32
C GLY A 120 1.19 -5.02 7.74
N GLU A 121 0.08 -5.65 7.36
CA GLU A 121 0.07 -7.02 6.82
C GLU A 121 -0.67 -7.11 5.48
N GLU A 122 -1.84 -6.49 5.37
CA GLU A 122 -2.70 -6.54 4.19
C GLU A 122 -2.98 -5.15 3.61
N LEU A 123 -3.30 -5.13 2.31
CA LEU A 123 -3.79 -3.95 1.62
C LEU A 123 -5.30 -4.02 1.45
N HIS A 124 -6.03 -3.13 2.09
CA HIS A 124 -7.50 -3.11 2.13
C HIS A 124 -8.06 -2.12 1.11
N LEU A 125 -9.01 -2.52 0.27
CA LEU A 125 -9.77 -1.58 -0.56
C LEU A 125 -10.86 -0.93 0.30
N VAL A 126 -10.61 0.30 0.75
CA VAL A 126 -11.45 0.94 1.78
C VAL A 126 -12.41 2.00 1.25
N ALA A 127 -12.18 2.51 0.03
CA ALA A 127 -13.16 3.34 -0.66
C ALA A 127 -12.96 3.28 -2.18
N SER A 128 -14.06 3.42 -2.93
CA SER A 128 -14.06 3.41 -4.39
C SER A 128 -13.55 4.70 -5.03
N SER A 129 -13.56 5.81 -4.27
CA SER A 129 -13.14 7.12 -4.74
C SER A 129 -12.89 8.10 -3.58
N LEU A 130 -12.21 9.22 -3.87
CA LEU A 130 -12.07 10.33 -2.92
C LEU A 130 -13.43 10.91 -2.54
N GLN A 131 -14.41 10.92 -3.45
CA GLN A 131 -15.75 11.39 -3.12
C GLN A 131 -16.36 10.55 -2.00
N GLN A 132 -16.28 9.22 -2.12
CA GLN A 132 -16.77 8.31 -1.09
C GLN A 132 -16.02 8.53 0.24
N LEU A 133 -14.69 8.69 0.20
CA LEU A 133 -13.89 9.03 1.39
C LEU A 133 -14.45 10.25 2.15
N TRP A 134 -14.87 11.29 1.42
CA TRP A 134 -15.37 12.52 2.03
C TRP A 134 -16.85 12.47 2.43
N THR A 135 -17.66 11.62 1.80
CA THR A 135 -19.11 11.55 2.09
C THR A 135 -19.47 10.44 3.07
N GLU A 136 -18.76 9.32 3.01
CA GLU A 136 -19.07 8.09 3.72
C GLU A 136 -17.91 7.63 4.62
N GLY A 137 -16.70 8.17 4.44
CA GLY A 137 -15.51 7.71 5.14
C GLY A 137 -14.86 6.50 4.47
N ILE A 138 -14.30 5.61 5.28
CA ILE A 138 -13.64 4.39 4.83
C ILE A 138 -14.38 3.15 5.34
N GLU A 139 -14.38 2.08 4.55
CA GLU A 139 -14.82 0.76 4.95
C GLU A 139 -13.64 0.02 5.59
N TYR A 140 -13.60 -0.03 6.93
CA TYR A 140 -12.59 -0.78 7.66
C TYR A 140 -13.22 -1.51 8.88
N PRO A 141 -13.05 -2.84 9.04
CA PRO A 141 -12.36 -3.77 8.12
C PRO A 141 -13.02 -3.82 6.74
N ALA A 142 -12.21 -3.90 5.67
CA ALA A 142 -12.73 -3.89 4.31
C ALA A 142 -13.29 -5.26 3.92
N SER A 143 -14.37 -5.27 3.13
CA SER A 143 -14.87 -6.49 2.48
C SER A 143 -13.89 -7.11 1.48
N LYS A 144 -12.92 -6.32 0.98
CA LYS A 144 -11.90 -6.77 0.06
C LYS A 144 -10.51 -6.32 0.52
N SER A 145 -9.66 -7.31 0.82
CA SER A 145 -8.23 -7.13 1.08
C SER A 145 -7.39 -7.90 0.06
N TYR A 146 -6.09 -7.59 0.06
CA TYR A 146 -5.09 -8.27 -0.73
C TYR A 146 -3.89 -8.59 0.16
N TYR A 147 -3.35 -9.80 0.04
CA TYR A 147 -2.18 -10.25 0.81
C TYR A 147 -0.89 -10.06 0.00
N HIS A 148 0.26 -10.13 0.68
CA HIS A 148 1.56 -10.05 0.04
C HIS A 148 1.79 -11.20 -0.95
N GLY A 149 1.88 -10.88 -2.25
CA GLY A 149 2.07 -11.86 -3.31
C GLY A 149 0.79 -12.21 -4.07
N GLU A 150 -0.34 -11.56 -3.78
CA GLU A 150 -1.57 -11.67 -4.59
C GLU A 150 -1.31 -11.38 -6.07
N ALA A 151 -0.35 -10.51 -6.39
CA ALA A 151 0.10 -10.23 -7.76
C ALA A 151 0.50 -11.50 -8.55
N PHE A 152 0.93 -12.55 -7.85
CA PHE A 152 1.41 -13.81 -8.43
C PHE A 152 0.44 -14.98 -8.27
N LYS A 153 -0.77 -14.74 -7.74
CA LYS A 153 -1.77 -15.77 -7.45
C LYS A 153 -2.13 -16.67 -8.64
N HIS A 154 -2.06 -16.12 -9.84
CA HIS A 154 -2.37 -16.82 -11.09
C HIS A 154 -1.13 -17.22 -11.89
N MET A 155 0.07 -17.11 -11.31
CA MET A 155 1.31 -17.43 -11.99
C MET A 155 1.51 -18.95 -12.07
N THR A 156 1.71 -19.47 -13.28
CA THR A 156 1.88 -20.90 -13.55
C THR A 156 3.33 -21.34 -13.35
N LYS A 157 3.58 -22.67 -13.34
CA LYS A 157 4.95 -23.20 -13.24
C LYS A 157 5.80 -22.75 -14.44
N GLU A 158 5.18 -22.67 -15.60
CA GLU A 158 5.78 -22.24 -16.85
C GLU A 158 6.16 -20.76 -16.77
N ASP A 159 5.26 -19.90 -16.27
CA ASP A 159 5.56 -18.48 -16.04
C ASP A 159 6.75 -18.29 -15.09
N TRP A 160 6.81 -19.07 -14.00
CA TRP A 160 7.95 -19.06 -13.08
C TRP A 160 9.24 -19.58 -13.72
N ALA A 161 9.16 -20.61 -14.55
CA ALA A 161 10.31 -21.14 -15.27
C ALA A 161 10.88 -20.09 -16.25
N ASP A 162 10.02 -19.35 -16.92
CA ASP A 162 10.42 -18.28 -17.84
C ASP A 162 10.97 -17.06 -17.08
N ALA A 163 10.36 -16.68 -15.96
CA ALA A 163 10.90 -15.64 -15.08
C ALA A 163 12.32 -15.97 -14.58
N ARG A 164 12.61 -17.24 -14.24
CA ARG A 164 13.94 -17.70 -13.83
C ARG A 164 14.99 -17.60 -14.93
N LYS A 165 14.61 -17.81 -16.20
CA LYS A 165 15.53 -17.66 -17.35
C LYS A 165 15.90 -16.19 -17.61
N GLY A 166 15.13 -15.25 -17.07
CA GLY A 166 15.38 -13.81 -17.19
C GLY A 166 16.71 -13.37 -16.56
N PRO A 167 17.14 -12.11 -16.81
CA PRO A 167 18.40 -11.58 -16.26
C PRO A 167 18.47 -11.64 -14.72
N VAL A 168 17.37 -11.31 -14.04
CA VAL A 168 17.29 -11.34 -12.58
C VAL A 168 17.35 -12.76 -12.06
N GLY A 169 16.60 -13.68 -12.66
CA GLY A 169 16.60 -15.09 -12.27
C GLY A 169 17.98 -15.73 -12.41
N ARG A 170 18.65 -15.51 -13.55
CA ARG A 170 20.03 -15.99 -13.76
C ARG A 170 21.02 -15.42 -12.74
N ARG A 171 20.93 -14.12 -12.44
CA ARG A 171 21.78 -13.50 -11.40
C ARG A 171 21.55 -14.13 -10.03
N LEU A 172 20.29 -14.34 -9.64
CA LEU A 172 19.95 -14.96 -8.36
C LEU A 172 20.43 -16.41 -8.28
N ASP A 173 20.32 -17.18 -9.37
CA ASP A 173 20.84 -18.55 -9.43
C ASP A 173 22.37 -18.59 -9.27
N GLU A 174 23.09 -17.66 -9.91
CA GLU A 174 24.54 -17.54 -9.75
C GLU A 174 24.95 -17.13 -8.33
N GLU A 175 24.26 -16.16 -7.74
CA GLU A 175 24.48 -15.71 -6.36
C GLU A 175 24.23 -16.85 -5.36
N HIS A 176 23.13 -17.57 -5.54
CA HIS A 176 22.81 -18.76 -4.73
C HIS A 176 23.90 -19.83 -4.87
N HIS A 177 24.33 -20.14 -6.09
CA HIS A 177 25.37 -21.13 -6.33
C HIS A 177 26.71 -20.73 -5.68
N LYS A 178 27.12 -19.47 -5.79
CA LYS A 178 28.33 -18.93 -5.14
C LYS A 178 28.24 -19.04 -3.63
N LEU A 179 27.11 -18.63 -3.04
CA LEU A 179 26.89 -18.70 -1.60
C LEU A 179 26.99 -20.14 -1.08
N VAL A 180 26.23 -21.06 -1.68
CA VAL A 180 26.21 -22.48 -1.30
C VAL A 180 27.60 -23.08 -1.41
N THR A 181 28.30 -22.84 -2.53
CA THR A 181 29.65 -23.38 -2.75
C THR A 181 30.64 -22.85 -1.71
N SER A 182 30.58 -21.55 -1.38
CA SER A 182 31.50 -20.94 -0.40
C SER A 182 31.31 -21.46 1.03
N LYS A 183 30.08 -21.85 1.40
CA LYS A 183 29.74 -22.30 2.77
C LYS A 183 29.74 -23.83 2.91
N LYS A 184 29.75 -24.59 1.81
CA LYS A 184 29.65 -26.05 1.83
C LYS A 184 30.72 -26.70 2.71
N SER A 185 31.98 -26.35 2.54
CA SER A 185 33.08 -26.99 3.28
C SER A 185 33.02 -26.73 4.78
N SER A 186 32.76 -25.47 5.20
CA SER A 186 32.65 -25.14 6.62
C SER A 186 31.41 -25.74 7.27
N PHE A 187 30.29 -25.77 6.55
CA PHE A 187 29.07 -26.44 7.00
C PHE A 187 29.32 -27.94 7.22
N MET A 188 29.96 -28.62 6.27
CA MET A 188 30.29 -30.05 6.38
C MET A 188 31.26 -30.35 7.52
N GLU A 189 32.22 -29.47 7.77
CA GLU A 189 33.15 -29.63 8.90
C GLU A 189 32.43 -29.50 10.25
N ASN A 190 31.56 -28.50 10.39
CA ASN A 190 30.73 -28.35 11.59
C ASN A 190 29.84 -29.58 11.84
N LEU A 191 29.27 -30.17 10.79
CA LEU A 191 28.49 -31.41 10.91
C LEU A 191 29.34 -32.59 11.39
N ARG A 192 30.59 -32.71 10.93
CA ARG A 192 31.51 -33.77 11.40
C ARG A 192 31.87 -33.59 12.86
N ILE A 193 32.20 -32.36 13.27
CA ILE A 193 32.52 -32.02 14.66
C ILE A 193 31.32 -32.33 15.57
N ALA A 194 30.11 -31.93 15.17
CA ALA A 194 28.89 -32.21 15.92
C ALA A 194 28.65 -33.72 16.08
N ARG A 195 28.84 -34.50 15.00
CA ARG A 195 28.70 -35.96 15.04
C ARG A 195 29.72 -36.62 15.98
N GLN A 196 30.96 -36.16 15.98
CA GLN A 196 31.99 -36.70 16.88
C GLN A 196 31.68 -36.41 18.34
N ARG A 197 31.15 -35.22 18.66
CA ARG A 197 30.74 -34.86 20.02
C ARG A 197 29.55 -35.68 20.53
N ALA A 198 28.63 -36.05 19.64
CA ALA A 198 27.46 -36.88 19.99
C ALA A 198 27.78 -38.35 20.26
N VAL A 199 28.95 -38.85 19.86
CA VAL A 199 29.40 -40.24 20.08
C VAL A 199 30.19 -40.40 21.40
N VAL A 200 30.56 -39.28 22.04
CA VAL A 200 31.38 -39.25 23.26
C VAL A 200 30.53 -39.05 24.54
N LEU A 201 29.20 -39.00 24.40
CA LEU A 201 28.21 -39.05 25.48
C LEU A 201 27.47 -40.39 25.43
#